data_AF-A0A5C4XUM6-F1
#
_entry.id   AF-A0A5C4XUM6-F1
#
_cell.length_a   1.000
_cell.length_b   1.000
_cell.length_c   1.000
_cell.angle_alpha   90.00
_cell.angle_beta   90.00
_cell.angle_gamma   90.00
#
_symmetry.space_group_name_H-M   'P 1'
#
loop_
_entity.id
_entity.type
_entity.pdbx_description
1 polymer ?
#
loop_
_entity_poly.entity_id
_entity_poly.type
_entity_poly.pdbx_seq_one_letter_code
_entity_poly.pdbx_strand_id
1 'polypeptide(L)'
;MPVVAVIDSEGERMAVWWVALDGATGSDSSRLAGAWVVPADPDRLVSLVAQRHLLICPGALALARTSGLETQPWFDANGSRTAVLDERRSLEQVHAEFLAGISAARARTLTEPQWPVVINPLEHMARGRVPGSSGQPGGAKTAQTIAAPAEKEPEVGIESDPLAQSTLRVAQWVKRLGVCWEELEAVRISRKHLRAARDHDPRPFPIRHGGPEAV
;
A
#
# COMPACT_ATOMS: atom_id res chain seq x y z
N MET A 1 11.19 -8.31 -9.80
CA MET A 1 10.56 -7.15 -9.14
C MET A 1 9.42 -7.67 -8.31
N PRO A 2 9.48 -7.56 -6.97
CA PRO A 2 8.40 -8.02 -6.12
C PRO A 2 7.13 -7.20 -6.35
N VAL A 3 6.02 -7.91 -6.49
CA VAL A 3 4.68 -7.34 -6.67
C VAL A 3 3.78 -7.87 -5.56
N VAL A 4 3.09 -6.96 -4.89
CA VAL A 4 2.06 -7.28 -3.91
C VAL A 4 0.70 -7.15 -4.57
N ALA A 5 -0.10 -8.23 -4.54
CA ALA A 5 -1.51 -8.20 -4.86
C ALA A 5 -2.30 -7.87 -3.59
N VAL A 6 -2.95 -6.71 -3.58
CA VAL A 6 -3.87 -6.28 -2.52
C VAL A 6 -5.26 -6.74 -2.91
N ILE A 7 -5.91 -7.50 -2.02
CA ILE A 7 -7.17 -8.18 -2.30
C ILE A 7 -8.17 -7.80 -1.22
N ASP A 8 -9.33 -7.30 -1.61
CA ASP A 8 -10.49 -7.09 -0.71
C ASP A 8 -11.74 -7.70 -1.36
N SER A 9 -12.74 -8.03 -0.55
CA SER A 9 -14.03 -8.48 -1.08
C SER A 9 -15.19 -8.08 -0.20
N GLU A 10 -16.32 -7.86 -0.85
CA GLU A 10 -17.59 -7.48 -0.23
C GLU A 10 -18.73 -8.15 -1.00
N GLY A 11 -19.46 -9.05 -0.33
CA GLY A 11 -20.50 -9.87 -0.95
C GLY A 11 -19.96 -10.68 -2.13
N GLU A 12 -20.64 -10.58 -3.27
CA GLU A 12 -20.31 -11.31 -4.50
C GLU A 12 -19.23 -10.62 -5.36
N ARG A 13 -18.52 -9.63 -4.81
CA ARG A 13 -17.53 -8.83 -5.55
C ARG A 13 -16.19 -8.86 -4.84
N MET A 14 -15.12 -8.85 -5.62
CA MET A 14 -13.76 -8.67 -5.13
C MET A 14 -13.06 -7.54 -5.88
N ALA A 15 -12.15 -6.88 -5.20
CA ALA A 15 -11.23 -5.92 -5.77
C ALA A 15 -9.79 -6.40 -5.62
N VAL A 16 -9.01 -6.28 -6.71
CA VAL A 16 -7.60 -6.66 -6.75
C VAL A 16 -6.80 -5.49 -7.32
N TRP A 17 -5.70 -5.14 -6.64
CA TRP A 17 -4.73 -4.14 -7.09
C TRP A 17 -3.32 -4.70 -7.02
N TRP A 18 -2.49 -4.45 -8.03
CA TRP A 18 -1.08 -4.83 -7.98
C TRP A 18 -0.18 -3.63 -7.68
N VAL A 19 0.78 -3.85 -6.79
CA VAL A 19 1.73 -2.84 -6.34
C VAL A 19 3.16 -3.37 -6.49
N ALA A 20 3.95 -2.76 -7.36
CA ALA A 20 5.38 -3.01 -7.45
C ALA A 20 6.13 -2.31 -6.29
N LEU A 21 6.92 -3.08 -5.54
CA LEU A 21 7.69 -2.54 -4.41
C LEU A 21 9.08 -2.01 -4.82
N ASP A 22 9.73 -2.65 -5.79
CA ASP A 22 10.99 -2.18 -6.36
C ASP A 22 10.76 -1.54 -7.73
N GLY A 23 11.63 -0.62 -8.14
CA GLY A 23 11.63 -0.09 -9.50
C GLY A 23 12.29 1.28 -9.54
N ALA A 24 13.53 1.34 -10.02
CA ALA A 24 14.32 2.56 -10.02
C ALA A 24 13.63 3.70 -10.81
N THR A 25 13.31 4.78 -10.11
CA THR A 25 13.36 6.18 -10.58
C THR A 25 12.61 6.57 -11.87
N GLY A 26 11.58 5.85 -12.28
CA GLY A 26 10.80 6.15 -13.50
C GLY A 26 9.30 6.26 -13.29
N SER A 27 8.81 7.43 -12.90
CA SER A 27 7.39 7.84 -12.75
C SER A 27 6.57 7.18 -11.62
N ASP A 28 5.99 8.02 -10.76
CA ASP A 28 5.08 7.64 -9.67
C ASP A 28 3.85 6.82 -10.12
N SER A 29 3.46 6.91 -11.39
CA SER A 29 2.37 6.15 -11.99
C SER A 29 2.72 4.68 -12.26
N SER A 30 4.01 4.32 -12.35
CA SER A 30 4.42 2.98 -12.80
C SER A 30 4.24 1.87 -11.76
N ARG A 31 4.05 2.19 -10.47
CA ARG A 31 4.00 1.18 -9.40
C ARG A 31 2.63 0.54 -9.20
N LEU A 32 1.55 1.23 -9.54
CA LEU A 32 0.19 0.68 -9.49
C LEU A 32 -0.14 0.10 -10.85
N ALA A 33 -0.09 -1.22 -10.97
CA ALA A 33 -0.29 -1.91 -12.24
C ALA A 33 -1.64 -2.64 -12.25
N GLY A 34 -2.69 -1.93 -12.67
CA GLY A 34 -4.01 -2.51 -12.88
C GLY A 34 -4.88 -2.59 -11.62
N ALA A 35 -6.18 -2.46 -11.87
CA ALA A 35 -7.24 -2.52 -10.88
C ALA A 35 -8.38 -3.33 -11.47
N TRP A 36 -8.85 -4.34 -10.74
CA TRP A 36 -9.97 -5.16 -11.14
C TRP A 36 -11.00 -5.14 -10.04
N VAL A 37 -12.24 -4.76 -10.38
CA VAL A 37 -13.41 -5.03 -9.55
C VAL A 37 -14.25 -6.02 -10.33
N VAL A 38 -14.36 -7.23 -9.82
CA VAL A 38 -14.90 -8.37 -10.55
C VAL A 38 -15.75 -9.22 -9.61
N PRO A 39 -16.61 -10.12 -10.14
CA PRO A 39 -17.28 -11.11 -9.29
C PRO A 39 -16.26 -11.88 -8.44
N ALA A 40 -16.66 -12.21 -7.21
CA ALA A 40 -15.87 -12.98 -6.25
C ALA A 40 -15.77 -14.45 -6.69
N ASP A 41 -14.93 -14.71 -7.68
CA ASP A 41 -14.69 -16.02 -8.27
C ASP A 41 -13.30 -16.55 -7.87
N PRO A 42 -13.22 -17.71 -7.19
CA PRO A 42 -11.95 -18.30 -6.75
C PRO A 42 -10.95 -18.53 -7.87
N ASP A 43 -11.38 -19.07 -9.01
CA ASP A 43 -10.49 -19.42 -10.13
C ASP A 43 -9.91 -18.15 -10.78
N ARG A 44 -10.75 -17.12 -10.94
CA ARG A 44 -10.31 -15.80 -11.38
C ARG A 44 -9.35 -15.16 -10.39
N LEU A 45 -9.58 -15.31 -9.07
CA LEU A 45 -8.68 -14.77 -8.06
C LEU A 45 -7.29 -15.42 -8.17
N VAL A 46 -7.22 -16.75 -8.22
CA VAL A 46 -5.96 -17.50 -8.39
C VAL A 46 -5.20 -17.01 -9.62
N SER A 47 -5.91 -16.82 -10.74
CA SER A 47 -5.33 -16.32 -11.99
C SER A 47 -4.78 -14.89 -11.86
N LEU A 48 -5.50 -14.00 -11.17
CA LEU A 48 -5.09 -12.61 -10.96
C LEU A 48 -3.90 -12.47 -10.01
N VAL A 49 -3.69 -13.40 -9.08
CA VAL A 49 -2.67 -13.26 -8.02
C VAL A 49 -1.47 -14.19 -8.20
N ALA A 50 -1.46 -14.99 -9.27
CA ALA A 50 -0.37 -15.93 -9.55
C ALA A 50 1.01 -15.26 -9.48
N GLN A 51 1.98 -15.91 -8.81
CA GLN A 51 3.38 -15.44 -8.69
C GLN A 51 3.55 -14.07 -7.97
N ARG A 52 2.59 -13.67 -7.13
CA ARG A 52 2.64 -12.40 -6.39
C ARG A 52 2.63 -12.64 -4.89
N HIS A 53 3.11 -11.66 -4.13
CA HIS A 53 2.93 -11.63 -2.69
C HIS A 53 1.50 -11.19 -2.37
N LEU A 54 0.85 -11.83 -1.39
CA LEU A 54 -0.56 -11.60 -1.12
C LEU A 54 -0.75 -10.70 0.10
N LEU A 55 -1.45 -9.59 -0.07
CA LEU A 55 -1.99 -8.80 1.04
C LEU A 55 -3.51 -8.92 1.02
N ILE A 56 -4.05 -9.79 1.87
CA ILE A 56 -5.47 -10.12 1.92
C ILE A 56 -6.13 -9.28 3.01
N CYS A 57 -7.02 -8.37 2.62
CA CYS A 57 -7.83 -7.59 3.54
C CYS A 57 -8.83 -8.49 4.28
N PRO A 58 -9.31 -8.10 5.48
CA PRO A 58 -10.24 -8.91 6.26
C PRO A 58 -11.48 -9.38 5.48
N GLY A 59 -12.01 -8.54 4.59
CA GLY A 59 -13.17 -8.87 3.76
C GLY A 59 -12.94 -10.04 2.80
N ALA A 60 -11.68 -10.25 2.37
CA ALA A 60 -11.28 -11.29 1.42
C ALA A 60 -10.74 -12.58 2.04
N LEU A 61 -10.70 -12.70 3.38
CA LEU A 61 -10.16 -13.90 4.04
C LEU A 61 -10.94 -15.18 3.68
N ALA A 62 -12.27 -15.11 3.65
CA ALA A 62 -13.08 -16.28 3.29
C ALA A 62 -12.84 -16.72 1.85
N LEU A 63 -12.80 -15.76 0.92
CA LEU A 63 -12.51 -16.00 -0.50
C LEU A 63 -11.09 -16.56 -0.70
N ALA A 64 -10.09 -16.05 0.01
CA ALA A 64 -8.72 -16.54 -0.08
C ALA A 64 -8.59 -18.00 0.37
N ARG A 65 -9.31 -18.39 1.43
CA ARG A 65 -9.35 -19.79 1.92
C ARG A 65 -10.00 -20.71 0.91
N THR A 66 -11.16 -20.35 0.36
CA THR A 66 -11.85 -21.17 -0.66
C THR A 66 -11.06 -21.28 -1.96
N SER A 67 -10.23 -20.26 -2.26
CA SER A 67 -9.33 -20.24 -3.41
C SER A 67 -8.00 -20.99 -3.19
N GLY A 68 -7.76 -21.58 -2.02
CA GLY A 68 -6.54 -22.33 -1.72
C GLY A 68 -5.26 -21.48 -1.66
N LEU A 69 -5.39 -20.17 -1.40
CA LEU A 69 -4.25 -19.23 -1.40
C LEU A 69 -3.39 -19.29 -0.13
N GLU A 70 -3.69 -20.19 0.80
CA GLU A 70 -2.94 -20.34 2.07
C GLU A 70 -1.48 -20.75 1.86
N THR A 71 -1.17 -21.38 0.72
CA THR A 71 0.19 -21.84 0.37
C THR A 71 1.04 -20.78 -0.35
N GLN A 72 0.44 -19.66 -0.75
CA GLN A 72 1.13 -18.57 -1.43
C GLN A 72 1.88 -17.68 -0.43
N PRO A 73 2.90 -16.91 -0.86
CA PRO A 73 3.65 -16.05 0.05
C PRO A 73 2.81 -14.84 0.46
N TRP A 74 2.32 -14.82 1.71
CA TRP A 74 1.64 -13.65 2.26
C TRP A 74 2.65 -12.51 2.49
N PHE A 75 2.22 -11.30 2.21
CA PHE A 75 2.95 -10.07 2.50
C PHE A 75 2.61 -9.63 3.93
N ASP A 76 3.57 -9.73 4.83
CA ASP A 76 3.45 -9.15 6.16
C ASP A 76 3.71 -7.65 6.08
N ALA A 77 2.61 -6.90 6.01
CA ALA A 77 2.58 -5.45 5.97
C ALA A 77 3.29 -4.81 7.19
N ASN A 78 3.02 -5.31 8.38
CA ASN A 78 3.54 -4.76 9.64
C ASN A 78 5.01 -5.14 9.84
N GLY A 79 5.39 -6.37 9.53
CA GLY A 79 6.77 -6.83 9.55
C GLY A 79 7.63 -6.09 8.53
N SER A 80 7.14 -5.90 7.32
CA SER A 80 7.86 -5.14 6.28
C SER A 80 8.03 -3.67 6.68
N ARG A 81 6.99 -3.05 7.25
CA ARG A 81 7.09 -1.70 7.82
C ARG A 81 8.12 -1.61 8.94
N THR A 82 8.08 -2.57 9.87
CA THR A 82 9.05 -2.65 10.99
C THR A 82 10.47 -2.76 10.45
N ALA A 83 10.70 -3.59 9.43
CA ALA A 83 12.01 -3.73 8.81
C ALA A 83 12.53 -2.42 8.19
N VAL A 84 11.68 -1.64 7.52
CA VAL A 84 12.06 -0.31 6.99
C VAL A 84 12.39 0.67 8.11
N LEU A 85 11.62 0.66 9.20
CA LEU A 85 11.86 1.53 10.36
C LEU A 85 13.14 1.15 11.12
N ASP A 86 13.42 -0.14 11.26
CA ASP A 86 14.63 -0.64 11.91
C ASP A 86 15.87 -0.28 11.09
N GLU A 87 15.80 -0.38 9.76
CA GLU A 87 16.89 0.05 8.88
C GLU A 87 17.14 1.55 9.02
N ARG A 88 16.08 2.38 9.01
CA ARG A 88 16.22 3.82 9.24
C ARG A 88 16.92 4.11 10.55
N ARG A 89 16.52 3.46 11.65
CA ARG A 89 17.12 3.63 12.97
C ARG A 89 18.60 3.22 12.97
N SER A 90 18.93 2.13 12.27
CA SER A 90 20.32 1.67 12.12
C SER A 90 21.18 2.72 11.39
N LEU A 91 20.67 3.29 10.30
CA LEU A 91 21.38 4.33 9.54
C LEU A 91 21.51 5.64 10.33
N GLU A 92 20.50 6.01 11.12
CA GLU A 92 20.56 7.13 12.07
C GLU A 92 21.66 6.91 13.12
N GLN A 93 21.77 5.70 13.67
CA GLN A 93 22.82 5.35 14.62
C GLN A 93 24.22 5.44 13.99
N VAL A 94 24.42 4.85 12.81
CA VAL A 94 25.71 4.93 12.10
C VAL A 94 26.08 6.38 11.80
N HIS A 95 25.11 7.23 11.44
CA HIS A 95 25.35 8.65 11.26
C HIS A 95 25.81 9.34 12.55
N ALA A 96 25.14 9.08 13.67
CA ALA A 96 25.48 9.66 14.95
C ALA A 96 26.88 9.24 15.42
N GLU A 97 27.23 7.96 15.27
CA GLU A 97 28.57 7.42 15.56
C GLU A 97 29.65 8.10 14.71
N PHE A 98 29.39 8.31 13.41
CA PHE A 98 30.30 9.03 12.54
C PHE A 98 30.51 10.49 12.97
N LEU A 99 29.43 11.18 13.38
CA LEU A 99 29.53 12.56 13.88
C LEU A 99 30.32 12.64 15.20
N ALA A 100 30.17 11.66 16.09
CA ALA A 100 30.93 11.56 17.33
C ALA A 100 32.43 11.31 17.09
N GLY A 101 32.79 10.65 15.98
CA GLY A 101 34.17 10.34 15.61
C GLY A 101 34.95 11.48 14.92
N ILE A 102 34.32 12.61 14.60
CA ILE A 102 34.96 13.74 13.92
C ILE A 102 34.95 15.02 14.78
N SER A 103 35.76 16.01 14.41
CA SER A 103 35.79 17.28 15.13
C SER A 103 34.46 18.05 14.99
N ALA A 104 34.06 18.76 16.04
CA ALA A 104 32.83 19.56 16.05
C ALA A 104 32.79 20.62 14.92
N ALA A 105 33.95 21.19 14.57
CA ALA A 105 34.05 22.12 13.43
C ALA A 105 33.69 21.45 12.10
N ARG A 106 34.15 20.21 11.89
CA ARG A 106 33.82 19.45 10.68
C ARG A 106 32.38 18.95 10.68
N ALA A 107 31.87 18.50 11.84
CA ALA A 107 30.47 18.07 11.98
C ALA A 107 29.48 19.16 11.53
N ARG A 108 29.73 20.43 11.88
CA ARG A 108 28.88 21.58 11.49
C ARG A 108 28.83 21.84 9.98
N THR A 109 29.79 21.34 9.21
CA THR A 109 29.82 21.51 7.75
C THR A 109 29.04 20.43 7.00
N LEU A 110 28.62 19.37 7.68
CA LEU A 110 27.92 18.25 7.06
C LEU A 110 26.41 18.51 7.01
N THR A 111 25.81 18.25 5.85
CA THR A 111 24.36 18.32 5.68
C THR A 111 23.70 17.10 6.32
N GLU A 112 22.80 17.36 7.27
CA GLU A 112 22.02 16.34 7.95
C GLU A 112 21.19 15.51 6.96
N PRO A 113 21.15 14.17 7.11
CA PRO A 113 20.24 13.31 6.36
C PRO A 113 18.78 13.68 6.58
N GLN A 114 18.06 13.82 5.47
CA GLN A 114 16.61 13.90 5.47
C GLN A 114 16.07 12.47 5.39
N TRP A 115 15.54 11.97 6.50
CA TRP A 115 15.02 10.61 6.58
C TRP A 115 13.55 10.57 6.15
N PRO A 116 13.15 9.60 5.31
CA PRO A 116 11.77 9.48 4.88
C PRO A 116 10.85 9.13 6.06
N VAL A 117 9.64 9.68 6.03
CA VAL A 117 8.60 9.39 7.03
C VAL A 117 7.83 8.15 6.61
N VAL A 118 7.86 7.11 7.45
CA VAL A 118 7.12 5.86 7.22
C VAL A 118 5.75 5.97 7.90
N ILE A 119 4.71 6.21 7.11
CA ILE A 119 3.34 6.40 7.60
C ILE A 119 2.76 5.06 8.08
N ASN A 120 2.00 5.08 9.19
CA ASN A 120 1.20 3.94 9.64
C ASN A 120 -0.17 3.94 8.91
N PRO A 121 -0.49 2.91 8.11
CA PRO A 121 -1.73 2.89 7.33
C PRO A 121 -2.97 2.60 8.15
N LEU A 122 -2.85 1.73 9.16
CA LEU A 122 -3.99 1.22 9.92
C LEU A 122 -4.62 2.36 10.74
N GLU A 123 -3.80 3.31 11.19
CA GLU A 123 -4.24 4.54 11.84
C GLU A 123 -5.06 5.47 10.94
N HIS A 124 -4.86 5.42 9.62
CA HIS A 124 -5.64 6.21 8.67
C HIS A 124 -6.93 5.50 8.23
N MET A 125 -6.92 4.17 8.14
CA MET A 125 -8.12 3.38 7.81
C MET A 125 -9.14 3.32 8.96
N ALA A 126 -8.66 3.27 10.22
CA ALA A 126 -9.54 3.31 11.39
C ALA A 126 -10.35 4.62 11.50
N ARG A 127 -9.85 5.72 10.94
CA ARG A 127 -10.53 7.03 10.94
C ARG A 127 -11.61 7.18 9.85
N GLY A 128 -11.66 6.29 8.87
CA GLY A 128 -12.53 6.41 7.70
C GLY A 128 -13.82 5.59 7.74
N ARG A 129 -13.99 4.66 8.69
CA ARG A 129 -15.24 3.92 8.87
C ARG A 129 -16.14 4.68 9.85
N VAL A 130 -17.07 5.46 9.32
CA VAL A 130 -18.25 5.87 10.10
C VAL A 130 -19.11 4.63 10.32
N PRO A 131 -19.31 4.16 11.57
CA PRO A 131 -20.22 3.05 11.83
C PRO A 131 -21.65 3.59 11.73
N GLY A 132 -22.42 3.11 10.75
CA GLY A 132 -23.86 3.34 10.68
C GLY A 132 -24.31 4.42 9.70
N SER A 133 -24.34 4.06 8.41
CA SER A 133 -25.35 4.58 7.48
C SER A 133 -26.37 3.46 7.20
N SER A 134 -26.97 2.92 8.26
CA SER A 134 -28.20 2.11 8.15
C SER A 134 -29.39 3.07 8.09
N GLY A 135 -30.21 2.90 7.05
CA GLY A 135 -31.18 3.88 6.56
C GLY A 135 -32.19 4.41 7.57
N GLN A 136 -32.64 5.63 7.29
CA GLN A 136 -33.79 6.25 7.92
C GLN A 136 -34.95 6.30 6.91
N PRO A 137 -36.15 5.81 7.27
CA PRO A 137 -37.33 5.87 6.42
C PRO A 137 -38.14 7.16 6.65
N GLY A 138 -38.76 7.66 5.58
CA GLY A 138 -40.04 8.38 5.67
C GLY A 138 -39.98 9.91 5.68
N GLY A 139 -40.38 10.50 4.54
CA GLY A 139 -40.72 11.92 4.42
C GLY A 139 -41.37 12.23 3.08
N ALA A 140 -42.61 11.78 2.88
CA ALA A 140 -43.41 12.13 1.72
C ALA A 140 -43.84 13.60 1.76
N LYS A 141 -43.73 14.33 0.63
CA LYS A 141 -44.73 15.33 0.19
C LYS A 141 -44.57 15.73 -1.29
N THR A 142 -45.60 15.32 -2.04
CA THR A 142 -46.37 16.04 -3.08
C THR A 142 -45.76 16.37 -4.45
N ALA A 143 -46.58 16.05 -5.46
CA ALA A 143 -46.33 16.04 -6.89
C ALA A 143 -46.70 17.33 -7.64
N GLN A 144 -46.17 17.41 -8.88
CA GLN A 144 -46.65 18.00 -10.16
C GLN A 144 -45.52 18.80 -10.83
N THR A 145 -45.12 18.56 -12.08
CA THR A 145 -45.91 18.59 -13.32
C THR A 145 -45.20 17.81 -14.44
N ILE A 146 -46.00 17.28 -15.37
CA ILE A 146 -45.64 16.42 -16.50
C ILE A 146 -45.07 17.25 -17.66
N ALA A 147 -43.90 16.85 -18.18
CA ALA A 147 -43.51 16.96 -19.59
C ALA A 147 -42.42 15.91 -19.88
N ALA A 148 -42.59 15.12 -20.94
CA ALA A 148 -41.63 14.13 -21.43
C ALA A 148 -41.55 14.20 -22.97
N PRO A 149 -40.53 13.66 -23.65
CA PRO A 149 -39.28 13.10 -23.14
C PRO A 149 -38.05 13.80 -23.76
N ALA A 150 -37.03 14.07 -22.95
CA ALA A 150 -35.66 14.09 -23.46
C ALA A 150 -34.97 12.97 -22.69
N GLU A 151 -34.54 11.93 -23.41
CA GLU A 151 -33.65 10.91 -22.88
C GLU A 151 -32.34 11.59 -22.46
N LYS A 152 -32.31 12.11 -21.23
CA LYS A 152 -31.06 12.30 -20.53
C LYS A 152 -30.63 10.91 -20.13
N GLU A 153 -29.68 10.37 -20.88
CA GLU A 153 -28.81 9.29 -20.41
C GLU A 153 -28.47 9.59 -18.94
N PRO A 154 -28.58 8.61 -18.03
CA PRO A 154 -28.10 8.84 -16.68
C PRO A 154 -26.62 9.14 -16.81
N GLU A 155 -26.22 10.39 -16.53
CA GLU A 155 -24.87 10.67 -16.07
C GLU A 155 -24.67 9.74 -14.88
N VAL A 156 -24.05 8.59 -15.16
CA VAL A 156 -23.52 7.70 -14.13
C VAL A 156 -22.49 8.55 -13.44
N GLY A 157 -22.93 9.30 -12.42
CA GLY A 157 -22.04 9.82 -11.41
C GLY A 157 -21.22 8.62 -11.00
N ILE A 158 -19.93 8.67 -11.31
CA ILE A 158 -18.95 7.68 -10.89
C ILE A 158 -18.87 7.85 -9.38
N GLU A 159 -19.89 7.37 -8.67
CA GLU A 159 -19.84 7.12 -7.25
C GLU A 159 -18.83 6.00 -7.14
N SER A 160 -17.57 6.43 -6.99
CA SER A 160 -16.40 5.59 -6.92
C SER A 160 -16.66 4.44 -5.94
N ASP A 161 -16.74 3.23 -6.48
CA ASP A 161 -17.12 2.01 -5.77
C ASP A 161 -16.40 1.91 -4.41
N PRO A 162 -17.12 1.84 -3.28
CA PRO A 162 -16.52 1.79 -1.95
C PRO A 162 -15.47 0.69 -1.79
N LEU A 163 -15.70 -0.49 -2.39
CA LEU A 163 -14.76 -1.62 -2.37
C LEU A 163 -13.48 -1.30 -3.16
N ALA A 164 -13.63 -0.64 -4.31
CA ALA A 164 -12.48 -0.20 -5.10
C ALA A 164 -11.66 0.85 -4.34
N GLN A 165 -12.34 1.79 -3.67
CA GLN A 165 -11.69 2.82 -2.86
C GLN A 165 -10.95 2.24 -1.66
N SER A 166 -11.56 1.31 -0.91
CA SER A 166 -10.91 0.69 0.26
C SER A 166 -9.62 -0.02 -0.17
N THR A 167 -9.72 -0.84 -1.22
CA THR A 167 -8.59 -1.59 -1.77
C THR A 167 -7.50 -0.66 -2.30
N LEU A 168 -7.87 0.40 -3.03
CA LEU A 168 -6.93 1.39 -3.53
C LEU A 168 -6.19 2.11 -2.40
N ARG A 169 -6.86 2.45 -1.29
CA ARG A 169 -6.19 3.08 -0.13
C ARG A 169 -5.10 2.18 0.45
N VAL A 170 -5.37 0.88 0.57
CA VAL A 170 -4.37 -0.10 1.02
C VAL A 170 -3.23 -0.21 0.00
N ALA A 171 -3.54 -0.29 -1.30
CA ALA A 171 -2.54 -0.34 -2.36
C ALA A 171 -1.64 0.90 -2.42
N GLN A 172 -2.21 2.10 -2.26
CA GLN A 172 -1.47 3.35 -2.17
C GLN A 172 -0.54 3.38 -0.97
N TRP A 173 -0.95 2.79 0.15
CA TRP A 173 -0.05 2.64 1.29
C TRP A 173 1.13 1.71 0.99
N VAL A 174 0.88 0.52 0.44
CA VAL A 174 1.94 -0.42 0.06
C VAL A 174 2.93 0.26 -0.90
N LYS A 175 2.41 1.03 -1.87
CA LYS A 175 3.21 1.85 -2.78
C LYS A 175 4.08 2.83 -2.00
N ARG A 176 3.50 3.57 -1.05
CA ARG A 176 4.23 4.56 -0.25
C ARG A 176 5.35 3.90 0.55
N LEU A 177 5.15 2.68 1.06
CA LEU A 177 6.18 1.95 1.77
C LEU A 177 7.38 1.62 0.87
N GLY A 178 7.13 1.18 -0.37
CA GLY A 178 8.18 1.00 -1.39
C GLY A 178 8.93 2.30 -1.71
N VAL A 179 8.21 3.42 -1.87
CA VAL A 179 8.83 4.73 -2.08
C VAL A 179 9.71 5.15 -0.90
N CYS A 180 9.24 4.99 0.34
CA CYS A 180 10.04 5.32 1.52
C CYS A 180 11.32 4.47 1.60
N TRP A 181 11.28 3.20 1.20
CA TRP A 181 12.47 2.36 1.11
C TRP A 181 13.49 2.90 0.10
N GLU A 182 13.04 3.30 -1.09
CA GLU A 182 13.94 3.84 -2.11
C GLU A 182 14.54 5.18 -1.71
N GLU A 183 13.77 6.06 -1.07
CA GLU A 183 14.27 7.32 -0.49
C GLU A 183 15.35 7.04 0.57
N LEU A 184 15.15 6.01 1.39
CA LEU A 184 16.12 5.58 2.40
C LEU A 184 17.41 5.05 1.76
N GLU A 185 17.29 4.22 0.72
CA GLU A 185 18.44 3.70 -0.02
C GLU A 185 19.20 4.79 -0.76
N ALA A 186 18.51 5.79 -1.34
CA ALA A 186 19.15 6.94 -1.96
C ALA A 186 20.01 7.72 -0.94
N VAL A 187 19.50 7.91 0.27
CA VAL A 187 20.24 8.53 1.38
C VAL A 187 21.47 7.70 1.75
N ARG A 188 21.32 6.38 1.92
CA ARG A 188 22.42 5.47 2.26
C ARG A 188 23.52 5.51 1.20
N ILE A 189 23.17 5.36 -0.08
CA ILE A 189 24.12 5.30 -1.20
C ILE A 189 24.84 6.63 -1.41
N SER A 190 24.16 7.76 -1.22
CA SER A 190 24.76 9.09 -1.41
C SER A 190 25.86 9.42 -0.39
N ARG A 191 25.87 8.76 0.79
CA ARG A 191 26.78 9.08 1.91
C ARG A 191 27.80 7.98 2.16
N LYS A 192 29.10 8.33 2.11
CA LYS A 192 30.20 7.35 2.23
C LYS A 192 30.23 6.62 3.57
N HIS A 193 29.87 7.29 4.67
CA HIS A 193 29.89 6.71 6.01
C HIS A 193 28.66 5.85 6.33
N LEU A 194 27.60 5.92 5.50
CA LEU A 194 26.38 5.11 5.69
C LEU A 194 26.41 3.77 4.95
N ARG A 195 27.43 3.54 4.11
CA ARG A 195 27.54 2.33 3.30
C ARG A 195 28.84 1.59 3.57
N ALA A 196 28.81 0.28 3.42
CA ALA A 196 30.04 -0.50 3.37
C ALA A 196 30.82 -0.17 2.08
N ALA A 197 32.14 -0.41 2.08
CA ALA A 197 33.04 0.00 1.00
C ALA A 197 32.71 -0.54 -0.39
N ARG A 198 31.88 -1.60 -0.49
CA ARG A 198 31.44 -2.22 -1.76
C ARG A 198 29.92 -2.24 -1.94
N ASP A 199 29.20 -1.55 -1.06
CA ASP A 199 27.74 -1.55 -1.03
C ASP A 199 27.22 -0.25 -1.67
N HIS A 200 27.27 -0.21 -3.00
CA HIS A 200 26.88 0.96 -3.80
C HIS A 200 25.51 0.82 -4.47
N ASP A 201 24.99 -0.39 -4.53
CA ASP A 201 23.76 -0.68 -5.24
C ASP A 201 22.56 -0.57 -4.29
N PRO A 202 21.38 -0.14 -4.78
CA PRO A 202 20.14 -0.21 -4.01
C PRO A 202 19.85 -1.65 -3.60
N ARG A 203 19.57 -1.85 -2.32
CA ARG A 203 19.13 -3.14 -1.79
C ARG A 203 17.65 -3.35 -2.11
N PRO A 204 17.22 -4.60 -2.33
CA PRO A 204 15.81 -4.90 -2.59
C PRO A 204 14.93 -4.55 -1.37
N PHE A 205 13.66 -4.27 -1.61
CA PHE A 205 12.70 -4.01 -0.53
C PHE A 205 12.66 -5.19 0.46
N PRO A 206 12.70 -4.93 1.79
CA PRO A 206 12.77 -5.97 2.81
C PRO A 206 11.38 -6.61 3.05
N ILE A 207 10.96 -7.47 2.12
CA ILE A 207 9.69 -8.20 2.24
C ILE A 207 9.75 -9.14 3.43
N ARG A 208 8.76 -9.02 4.31
CA ARG A 208 8.47 -10.02 5.33
C ARG A 208 7.28 -10.87 4.90
N HIS A 209 7.36 -12.15 5.23
CA HIS A 209 6.30 -13.11 4.98
C HIS A 209 5.57 -13.41 6.28
N GLY A 210 4.25 -13.39 6.21
CA GLY A 210 3.38 -13.65 7.35
C GLY A 210 2.49 -14.86 7.13
N GLY A 211 1.64 -15.14 8.12
CA GLY A 211 0.46 -15.99 7.95
C GLY A 211 -0.80 -15.13 7.77
N PRO A 212 -1.99 -15.77 7.75
CA PRO A 212 -3.27 -15.08 7.60
C PRO A 212 -3.61 -14.05 8.68
N GLU A 213 -2.86 -14.05 9.78
CA GLU A 213 -3.06 -13.16 10.93
C GLU A 213 -2.29 -11.83 10.83
N ALA A 214 -1.52 -11.61 9.76
CA ALA A 214 -0.57 -10.50 9.67
C ALA A 214 -1.15 -9.13 9.24
N VAL A 215 -2.48 -9.00 9.09
CA VAL A 215 -3.16 -7.80 8.54
C VAL A 215 -4.00 -7.09 9.58
#